data_AF-A0A7W4JUT3-F1
#
_entry.id   AF-A0A7W4JUT3-F1
#
_cell.length_a   1.000
_cell.length_b   1.000
_cell.length_c   1.000
_cell.angle_alpha   90.00
_cell.angle_beta   90.00
_cell.angle_gamma   90.00
#
_symmetry.space_group_name_H-M   'P 1'
#
loop_
_entity.id
_entity.type
_entity.pdbx_description
1 polymer ?
#
loop_
_entity_poly.entity_id
_entity_poly.type
_entity_poly.pdbx_seq_one_letter_code
_entity_poly.pdbx_strand_id
1 'polypeptide(L)' 'MTNYILYRTANDVVQPPPYTDPISGRTVTPPSFVADPAGRVILTQQIGDPSSVSVPAGFALAADPAGHYPVGSLYPVPA' A
#
# COMPACT_ATOMS: atom_id res chain seq x y z
N MET A 1 -14.79 -0.49 -21.33
CA MET A 1 -14.41 -0.80 -19.94
C MET A 1 -12.99 -1.32 -19.96
N THR A 2 -12.17 -0.87 -19.01
CA THR A 2 -10.75 -1.26 -18.91
C THR A 2 -10.49 -1.74 -17.49
N ASN A 3 -9.60 -2.73 -17.31
CA ASN A 3 -9.18 -3.13 -15.98
C ASN A 3 -8.25 -2.06 -15.40
N TYR A 4 -8.48 -1.70 -14.14
CA TYR A 4 -7.67 -0.76 -13.38
C TYR A 4 -7.22 -1.39 -12.08
N ILE A 5 -6.05 -0.97 -11.63
CA ILE A 5 -5.50 -1.29 -10.33
C ILE A 5 -5.56 -0.08 -9.42
N LEU A 6 -5.85 -0.33 -8.15
CA LEU A 6 -5.62 0.61 -7.07
C LEU A 6 -4.36 0.16 -6.33
N TYR A 7 -3.35 1.03 -6.26
CA TYR A 7 -2.08 0.72 -5.63
C TYR A 7 -1.69 1.79 -4.62
N ARG A 8 -0.86 1.42 -3.64
CA ARG A 8 -0.37 2.35 -2.62
C ARG A 8 0.71 3.27 -3.19
N THR A 9 0.65 4.56 -2.95
CA THR A 9 1.65 5.52 -3.49
C THR A 9 2.85 5.72 -2.58
N ALA A 10 2.75 5.32 -1.31
CA ALA A 10 3.81 5.45 -0.31
C ALA A 10 3.86 4.21 0.59
N ASN A 11 5.01 3.96 1.20
CA ASN A 11 5.15 2.88 2.19
C ASN A 11 4.20 3.12 3.38
N ASP A 12 3.48 2.08 3.77
CA ASP A 12 2.85 2.00 5.07
C ASP A 12 3.89 1.63 6.11
N VAL A 13 4.23 2.58 6.97
CA VAL A 13 5.25 2.38 7.99
C VAL A 13 4.56 2.28 9.34
N VAL A 14 4.80 1.18 10.03
CA VAL A 14 4.26 0.93 11.37
C VAL A 14 5.39 1.12 12.38
N GLN A 15 5.12 1.94 13.39
CA GLN A 15 5.94 2.06 14.58
C GLN A 15 5.28 1.27 15.71
N PRO A 16 5.86 0.13 16.15
CA PRO A 16 5.31 -0.60 17.28
C PRO A 16 5.34 0.27 18.55
N PRO A 17 4.36 0.08 19.47
CA PRO A 17 4.39 0.78 20.75
C PRO A 17 5.64 0.39 21.55
N PRO A 18 6.19 1.31 22.35
CA PRO A 18 7.26 0.98 23.26
C PRO A 18 6.77 0.01 24.35
N TYR A 19 7.68 -0.79 24.88
CA TYR A 19 7.41 -1.69 26.00
C TYR A 19 8.53 -1.61 27.04
N THR A 20 8.22 -2.01 28.28
CA THR A 20 9.24 -2.15 29.32
C THR A 20 9.80 -3.57 29.28
N ASP A 21 11.11 -3.70 29.09
CA ASP A 21 11.79 -4.99 29.15
C ASP A 21 11.69 -5.55 30.58
N PRO A 22 11.10 -6.75 30.78
CA PRO A 22 10.92 -7.33 32.11
C PRO A 22 12.24 -7.71 32.79
N ILE A 23 13.35 -7.86 32.05
CA ILE A 23 14.64 -8.24 32.62
C ILE A 23 15.43 -7.01 33.04
N SER A 24 15.58 -6.03 32.16
CA SER A 24 16.39 -4.84 32.44
C SER A 24 15.60 -3.67 33.05
N GLY A 25 14.27 -3.71 33.02
CA GLY A 25 13.39 -2.60 33.44
C GLY A 25 13.44 -1.38 32.53
N ARG A 26 14.15 -1.45 31.40
CA ARG A 26 14.31 -0.33 30.46
C ARG A 26 13.13 -0.24 29.50
N THR A 27 12.75 0.97 29.12
CA THR A 27 11.84 1.19 28.01
C THR A 27 12.56 0.90 26.69
N VAL A 28 12.03 -0.03 25.92
CA VAL A 28 12.48 -0.38 24.57
C VAL A 28 11.47 0.19 23.59
N THR A 29 11.97 0.96 22.62
CA THR A 29 11.19 1.39 21.46
C THR A 29 11.63 0.54 20.27
N PRO A 30 10.78 -0.35 19.75
CA PRO A 30 11.11 -1.14 18.57
C PRO A 30 11.37 -0.24 17.35
N PRO A 31 12.23 -0.66 16.40
CA PRO A 31 12.35 0.05 15.13
C PRO A 31 11.04 -0.01 14.35
N SER A 32 10.78 1.01 13.54
CA SER A 32 9.69 0.97 12.57
C SER A 32 9.98 -0.05 11.47
N PHE A 33 8.92 -0.53 10.82
CA PHE A 33 9.04 -1.38 9.65
C PHE A 33 7.96 -1.04 8.61
N VAL A 34 8.23 -1.39 7.35
CA VAL A 34 7.26 -1.25 6.27
C VAL A 34 6.28 -2.43 6.34
N ALA A 35 5.03 -2.16 6.69
CA ALA A 35 3.97 -3.15 6.69
C ALA A 35 3.45 -3.42 5.28
N ASP A 36 3.33 -2.37 4.45
CA ASP A 36 2.92 -2.47 3.05
C ASP A 36 3.76 -1.52 2.19
N PRO A 37 4.45 -1.99 1.15
CA PRO A 37 5.29 -1.13 0.33
C PRO A 37 4.48 -0.25 -0.63
N ALA A 38 5.07 0.88 -1.03
CA ALA A 38 4.63 1.63 -2.21
C ALA A 38 4.59 0.70 -3.44
N GLY A 39 3.56 0.87 -4.26
CA GLY A 39 3.30 0.05 -5.44
C GLY A 39 2.48 -1.19 -5.17
N ARG A 40 2.23 -1.57 -3.91
CA ARG A 40 1.39 -2.75 -3.63
C ARG A 40 -0.02 -2.53 -4.16
N VAL A 41 -0.45 -3.42 -5.05
CA VAL A 41 -1.81 -3.45 -5.58
C VAL A 41 -2.75 -4.00 -4.52
N ILE A 42 -3.78 -3.23 -4.17
CA ILE A 42 -4.77 -3.61 -3.16
C ILE A 42 -6.11 -4.01 -3.77
N LEU A 43 -6.39 -3.58 -5.01
CA LEU A 43 -7.63 -3.88 -5.71
C LEU A 43 -7.41 -3.89 -7.23
N THR A 44 -8.14 -4.76 -7.93
CA THR A 44 -8.29 -4.78 -9.39
C THR A 44 -9.78 -4.68 -9.72
N GLN A 45 -10.17 -3.80 -10.64
CA GLN A 45 -11.58 -3.66 -11.05
C GLN A 45 -11.72 -3.21 -12.51
N GLN A 46 -12.73 -3.71 -13.20
CA GLN A 46 -13.13 -3.15 -14.49
C GLN A 46 -13.92 -1.86 -14.30
N ILE A 47 -13.40 -0.77 -14.87
CA ILE A 47 -13.99 0.57 -14.75
C ILE A 47 -14.36 1.09 -16.14
N GLY A 48 -15.57 1.62 -16.26
CA GLY A 48 -16.07 2.25 -17.48
C GLY A 48 -15.58 3.69 -17.64
N ASP A 49 -15.65 4.46 -16.56
CA ASP A 49 -15.18 5.85 -16.47
C ASP A 49 -14.41 6.06 -15.15
N PRO A 50 -13.07 6.16 -15.19
CA PRO A 50 -12.24 6.32 -14.00
C PRO A 50 -12.43 7.66 -13.29
N SER A 51 -12.97 8.68 -13.96
CA SER A 51 -13.21 10.00 -13.35
C SER A 51 -14.31 9.96 -12.28
N SER A 52 -15.17 8.94 -12.32
CA SER A 52 -16.22 8.71 -11.32
C SER A 52 -15.71 8.06 -10.02
N VAL A 53 -14.45 7.63 -9.97
CA VAL A 53 -13.88 6.90 -8.83
C VAL A 53 -13.11 7.84 -7.91
N SER A 54 -13.59 7.95 -6.66
CA SER A 54 -12.84 8.63 -5.61
C SER A 54 -11.72 7.72 -5.10
N VAL A 55 -10.48 8.20 -5.19
CA VAL A 55 -9.30 7.48 -4.71
C VAL A 55 -8.91 8.02 -3.32
N PRO A 56 -8.84 7.16 -2.28
CA PRO A 56 -8.40 7.59 -0.96
C PRO A 56 -6.95 8.10 -0.97
N ALA A 57 -6.63 8.96 0.01
CA ALA A 57 -5.25 9.43 0.19
C ALA A 57 -4.28 8.27 0.40
N GLY A 58 -3.08 8.38 -0.17
CA GLY A 58 -2.06 7.33 -0.14
C GLY A 58 -2.25 6.23 -1.18
N PHE A 59 -3.22 6.36 -2.09
CA PHE A 59 -3.46 5.44 -3.19
C PHE A 59 -3.55 6.18 -4.53
N ALA A 60 -3.35 5.44 -5.61
CA ALA A 60 -3.53 5.91 -6.97
C ALA A 60 -4.14 4.80 -7.83
N LEU A 61 -4.86 5.23 -8.87
CA LEU A 61 -5.45 4.35 -9.86
C LEU A 61 -4.55 4.30 -11.11
N ALA A 62 -4.32 3.13 -11.67
CA ALA A 62 -3.62 2.96 -12.95
C ALA A 62 -4.36 1.97 -13.85
N ALA A 63 -4.35 2.22 -15.16
CA ALA A 63 -4.92 1.28 -16.12
C ALA A 63 -4.01 0.06 -16.26
N ASP A 64 -4.60 -1.12 -16.16
CA ASP A 64 -3.94 -2.40 -16.38
C ASP A 64 -4.78 -3.25 -17.36
N PRO A 65 -4.90 -2.83 -18.64
CA PRO A 65 -5.75 -3.50 -19.63
C PRO A 65 -5.33 -4.95 -19.89
N ALA A 66 -4.05 -5.28 -19.66
CA ALA A 66 -3.50 -6.62 -19.86
C ALA A 66 -3.62 -7.51 -18.61
N GLY A 67 -4.04 -6.99 -17.46
CA GLY A 67 -4.22 -7.76 -16.23
C GLY A 67 -2.91 -8.29 -15.66
N HIS A 68 -1.81 -7.55 -15.81
CA HIS A 68 -0.48 -7.98 -15.36
C HIS A 68 -0.29 -7.88 -13.85
N TYR A 69 -1.11 -7.08 -13.17
CA TYR A 69 -0.90 -6.73 -11.77
C TYR A 69 -2.07 -7.22 -10.90
N PRO A 70 -2.06 -8.51 -10.48
CA PRO A 70 -3.05 -9.01 -9.53
C PRO A 70 -2.89 -8.35 -8.15
N VAL A 71 -3.92 -8.47 -7.30
CA VAL A 71 -3.87 -8.00 -5.91
C VAL A 71 -2.68 -8.64 -5.17
N GLY A 72 -1.93 -7.82 -4.43
CA GLY A 72 -0.71 -8.20 -3.72
C GLY A 72 0.58 -8.10 -4.55
N SER A 73 0.49 -7.91 -5.87
CA SER A 73 1.65 -7.63 -6.71
C SER A 73 2.19 -6.22 -6.49
N LEU A 74 3.38 -5.94 -7.05
CA LEU A 74 4.00 -4.62 -7.04
C LEU A 74 3.89 -3.98 -8.41
N TYR A 75 3.16 -2.87 -8.46
CA TYR A 75 3.15 -1.95 -9.59
C TYR A 75 4.33 -0.98 -9.47
N PRO A 76 5.14 -0.78 -10.52
CA PRO A 76 6.26 0.15 -10.48
C PRO A 76 5.74 1.59 -10.36
N VAL A 77 5.84 2.14 -9.16
CA VAL A 77 5.55 3.56 -8.92
C VAL A 77 6.74 4.38 -9.41
N PRO A 78 6.53 5.46 -10.18
CA PRO A 78 7.59 6.43 -10.47
C PRO A 78 8.18 6.94 -9.15
N ALA A 79 9.51 6.97 -9.05
CA ALA A 79 10.22 7.50 -7.89
C ALA A 79 10.04 9.02 -7.74
#